data_AF-A0A7C6F1E3-F1
#
_entry.id   AF-A0A7C6F1E3-F1
#
_cell.length_a   1.000
_cell.length_b   1.000
_cell.length_c   1.000
_cell.angle_alpha   90.00
_cell.angle_beta   90.00
_cell.angle_gamma   90.00
#
_symmetry.space_group_name_H-M   'P 1'
#
loop_
_entity.id
_entity.type
_entity.pdbx_description
1 polymer ?
#
loop_
_entity_poly.entity_id
_entity_poly.type
_entity_poly.pdbx_seq_one_letter_code
_entity_poly.pdbx_strand_id
1 'polypeptide(L)'
;LSADIRYSLVKKAIGNYAHIHVSDIELHLPMPSYTVNTLKIMENSYKDREFVLIMGADSLVQFHEWKDWQEIARNYARYVYPRRGIDVSEADLTNCRMLDAPLIDISSTMIRNALLAGKDVRFYLPSEIREDVLRHYAPGSSLTT
;
A
#
# COMPACT_ATOMS: atom_id res chain seq x y z
N LEU A 1 -14.43 4.70 1.44
CA LEU A 1 -14.37 3.33 2.00
C LEU A 1 -13.81 3.40 3.41
N SER A 2 -14.48 2.82 4.39
CA SER A 2 -13.93 2.67 5.75
C SER A 2 -12.67 1.79 5.75
N ALA A 3 -11.94 1.80 6.87
CA ALA A 3 -10.75 0.96 7.01
C ALA A 3 -11.10 -0.54 7.01
N ASP A 4 -12.19 -0.93 7.68
CA ASP A 4 -12.68 -2.32 7.72
C ASP A 4 -13.06 -2.86 6.33
N ILE A 5 -13.73 -2.02 5.51
CA ILE A 5 -14.08 -2.40 4.14
C ILE A 5 -12.79 -2.65 3.34
N ARG A 6 -11.79 -1.77 3.44
CA ARG A 6 -10.51 -1.94 2.72
C ARG A 6 -9.79 -3.21 3.18
N TYR A 7 -9.74 -3.48 4.48
CA TYR A 7 -9.13 -4.70 5.02
C TYR A 7 -9.82 -5.96 4.47
N SER A 8 -11.15 -6.00 4.48
CA SER A 8 -11.94 -7.12 3.94
C SER A 8 -11.69 -7.32 2.44
N LEU A 9 -11.65 -6.23 1.66
CA LEU A 9 -11.33 -6.28 0.23
C LEU A 9 -9.93 -6.86 -0.01
N VAL A 10 -8.90 -6.39 0.70
CA VAL A 10 -7.54 -6.92 0.51
C VAL A 10 -7.47 -8.40 0.89
N LYS A 11 -8.10 -8.80 2.01
CA LYS A 11 -8.15 -10.20 2.45
C LYS A 11 -8.81 -11.11 1.40
N LYS A 12 -9.90 -10.65 0.79
CA LYS A 12 -10.58 -11.37 -0.28
C LYS A 12 -9.74 -11.40 -1.57
N ALA A 13 -9.08 -10.31 -1.92
CA ALA A 13 -8.24 -10.19 -3.12
C ALA A 13 -7.04 -11.13 -3.10
N ILE A 14 -6.39 -11.32 -1.94
CA ILE A 14 -5.23 -12.21 -1.82
C ILE A 14 -5.63 -13.69 -1.67
N GLY A 15 -6.88 -13.99 -1.29
CA GLY A 15 -7.36 -15.36 -1.08
C GLY A 15 -6.46 -16.18 -0.15
N ASN A 16 -6.10 -17.40 -0.59
CA ASN A 16 -5.23 -18.32 0.14
C ASN A 16 -3.79 -18.32 -0.38
N TYR A 17 -3.29 -17.18 -0.86
CA TYR A 17 -1.93 -17.10 -1.40
C TYR A 17 -0.89 -17.36 -0.31
N ALA A 18 -0.14 -18.46 -0.42
CA ALA A 18 0.67 -19.01 0.68
C ALA A 18 1.76 -18.07 1.23
N HIS A 19 2.20 -17.10 0.43
CA HIS A 19 3.31 -16.19 0.78
C HIS A 19 2.87 -14.75 1.06
N ILE A 20 1.57 -14.46 1.07
CA ILE A 20 1.03 -13.11 1.32
C ILE A 20 0.01 -13.18 2.44
N HIS A 21 0.15 -12.30 3.42
CA HIS A 21 -0.78 -12.17 4.54
C HIS A 21 -1.21 -10.71 4.70
N VAL A 22 -2.48 -10.50 5.03
CA VAL A 22 -3.00 -9.17 5.40
C VAL A 22 -2.87 -9.00 6.90
N SER A 23 -2.20 -7.93 7.32
CA SER A 23 -2.15 -7.50 8.72
C SER A 23 -3.18 -6.40 8.96
N ASP A 24 -3.91 -6.49 10.07
CA ASP A 24 -4.81 -5.46 10.60
C ASP A 24 -4.15 -4.64 11.71
N ILE A 25 -2.83 -4.77 11.92
CA ILE A 25 -2.12 -4.16 13.05
C ILE A 25 -2.41 -2.66 13.17
N GLU A 26 -2.36 -1.91 12.06
CA GLU A 26 -2.59 -0.47 12.07
C GLU A 26 -4.04 -0.06 12.37
N LEU A 27 -5.02 -0.96 12.19
CA LEU A 27 -6.41 -0.69 12.58
C LEU A 27 -6.58 -0.60 14.10
N HIS A 28 -5.64 -1.18 14.85
CA HIS A 28 -5.66 -1.25 16.30
C HIS A 28 -4.70 -0.23 16.95
N LEU A 29 -4.03 0.61 16.15
CA LEU A 29 -3.09 1.63 16.64
C LEU A 29 -3.74 3.01 16.76
N PRO A 30 -3.24 3.88 17.65
CA PRO A 30 -3.65 5.27 17.69
C PRO A 30 -3.41 5.98 16.36
N MET A 31 -4.38 6.81 15.95
CA MET A 31 -4.27 7.65 14.78
C MET A 31 -3.56 8.97 15.11
N PRO A 32 -2.78 9.56 14.19
CA PRO A 32 -2.47 9.06 12.85
C PRO A 32 -1.48 7.88 12.83
N SER A 33 -1.64 6.97 11.86
CA SER A 33 -0.72 5.84 11.64
C SER A 33 0.62 6.35 11.11
N TYR A 34 1.71 5.96 11.77
CA TYR A 34 3.08 6.26 11.35
C TYR A 34 3.87 4.97 11.17
N THR A 35 4.49 4.80 10.00
CA THR A 35 5.23 3.58 9.63
C THR A 35 6.30 3.19 10.66
N VAL A 36 7.00 4.16 11.27
CA VAL A 36 7.99 3.89 12.33
C VAL A 36 7.37 3.15 13.52
N ASN A 37 6.14 3.49 13.91
CA ASN A 37 5.45 2.83 15.02
C ASN A 37 5.05 1.40 14.62
N THR A 38 4.52 1.23 13.40
CA THR A 38 4.16 -0.08 12.87
C THR A 38 5.38 -1.00 12.86
N LEU A 39 6.52 -0.55 12.31
CA LEU A 39 7.75 -1.33 12.24
C LEU A 39 8.26 -1.75 13.63
N LYS A 40 8.29 -0.82 14.60
CA LYS A 40 8.67 -1.12 15.99
C LYS A 40 7.79 -2.19 16.62
N ILE A 41 6.48 -2.13 16.41
CA ILE A 41 5.54 -3.12 16.97
C ILE A 41 5.72 -4.47 16.29
N MET A 42 5.92 -4.49 14.96
CA MET A 42 6.17 -5.72 14.22
C MET A 42 7.47 -6.40 14.68
N GLU A 43 8.56 -5.65 14.80
CA GLU A 43 9.85 -6.15 15.32
C GLU A 43 9.75 -6.62 16.77
N ASN A 44 8.88 -5.99 17.58
CA ASN A 44 8.62 -6.46 18.94
C ASN A 44 7.80 -7.73 19.01
N SER A 45 6.90 -7.93 18.05
CA SER A 45 6.00 -9.08 18.00
C SER A 45 6.64 -10.31 17.34
N TYR A 46 7.64 -10.10 16.48
CA TYR A 46 8.30 -11.16 15.71
C TYR A 46 9.82 -11.02 15.77
N LYS A 47 10.40 -11.43 16.91
CA LYS A 47 11.83 -11.28 17.23
C LYS A 47 12.77 -12.12 16.37
N ASP A 48 12.23 -13.12 15.69
CA ASP A 48 12.93 -14.05 14.81
C ASP A 48 12.84 -13.64 13.33
N ARG A 49 12.34 -12.43 13.03
CA ARG A 49 12.10 -11.97 11.67
C ARG A 49 12.77 -10.63 11.40
N GLU A 50 13.25 -10.49 10.17
CA GLU A 50 13.69 -9.22 9.62
C GLU A 50 12.55 -8.56 8.84
N PHE A 51 12.37 -7.26 9.03
CA PHE A 51 11.36 -6.48 8.34
C PHE A 51 11.99 -5.62 7.25
N VAL A 52 11.45 -5.76 6.04
CA VAL A 52 11.80 -4.94 4.88
C VAL A 52 10.56 -4.14 4.48
N LEU A 53 10.72 -2.83 4.34
CA LEU A 53 9.66 -1.95 3.86
C LEU A 53 9.63 -1.97 2.33
N ILE A 54 8.53 -2.43 1.74
CA ILE A 54 8.31 -2.29 0.29
C ILE A 54 7.55 -0.98 0.05
N MET A 55 8.06 -0.15 -0.86
CA MET A 55 7.45 1.14 -1.21
C MET A 55 7.64 1.50 -2.69
N GLY A 56 6.85 2.44 -3.19
CA GLY A 56 7.01 2.96 -4.55
C GLY A 56 8.08 4.06 -4.62
N ALA A 57 8.64 4.26 -5.81
CA ALA A 57 9.57 5.36 -6.08
C ALA A 57 8.98 6.73 -5.74
N ASP A 58 7.68 6.94 -5.96
CA ASP A 58 6.98 8.18 -5.59
C ASP A 58 6.99 8.43 -4.07
N SER A 59 6.82 7.37 -3.27
CA SER A 59 6.94 7.48 -1.81
C SER A 59 8.38 7.71 -1.36
N LEU A 60 9.37 7.23 -2.12
CA LEU A 60 10.79 7.38 -1.78
C LEU A 60 11.21 8.87 -1.85
N VAL A 61 10.75 9.60 -2.86
CA VAL A 61 11.03 11.04 -3.01
C VAL A 61 10.58 11.83 -1.78
N GLN A 62 9.39 11.51 -1.26
CA GLN A 62 8.81 12.17 -0.09
C GLN A 62 9.18 11.50 1.24
N PHE A 63 10.05 10.50 1.24
CA PHE A 63 10.36 9.71 2.43
C PHE A 63 10.96 10.55 3.56
N HIS A 64 11.72 11.60 3.22
CA HIS A 64 12.29 12.54 4.17
C HIS A 64 11.24 13.36 4.97
N GLU A 65 9.98 13.33 4.53
CA GLU A 65 8.86 13.97 5.23
C GLU A 65 8.18 13.00 6.22
N TRP A 66 8.52 11.70 6.20
CA TRP A 66 7.91 10.73 7.10
C TRP A 66 8.38 10.94 8.53
N LYS A 67 7.48 10.67 9.48
CA LYS A 67 7.83 10.74 10.90
C LYS A 67 8.97 9.77 11.22
N ASP A 68 10.01 10.31 11.85
CA ASP A 68 11.23 9.60 12.24
C ASP A 68 11.88 8.83 11.07
N TRP A 69 11.83 9.40 9.86
CA TRP A 69 12.33 8.75 8.64
C TRP A 69 13.79 8.31 8.75
N GLN A 70 14.67 9.07 9.45
CA GLN A 70 16.07 8.66 9.60
C GLN A 70 16.21 7.40 10.45
N GLU A 71 15.31 7.19 11.41
CA GLU A 71 15.27 5.94 12.19
C GLU A 71 14.87 4.78 11.28
N ILE A 72 13.84 4.96 10.46
CA ILE A 72 13.42 3.97 9.47
C ILE A 72 14.59 3.67 8.53
N ALA A 73 15.27 4.71 8.05
CA ALA A 73 16.33 4.61 7.04
C ALA A 73 17.53 3.79 7.52
N ARG A 74 17.91 3.96 8.78
CA ARG A 74 19.04 3.26 9.40
C ARG A 74 18.72 1.82 9.77
N ASN A 75 17.50 1.57 10.27
CA ASN A 75 17.18 0.31 10.93
C ASN A 75 16.47 -0.71 10.04
N TYR A 76 15.81 -0.27 8.95
CA TYR A 76 15.04 -1.16 8.08
C TYR A 76 15.45 -1.01 6.62
N ALA A 77 15.63 -2.14 5.95
CA ALA A 77 15.84 -2.15 4.51
C ALA A 77 14.58 -1.67 3.79
N ARG A 78 14.76 -0.91 2.71
CA ARG A 78 13.68 -0.42 1.86
C ARG A 78 13.81 -0.99 0.45
N TYR A 79 12.82 -1.73 -0.01
CA TYR A 79 12.76 -2.24 -1.37
C TYR A 79 11.84 -1.35 -2.19
N VAL A 80 12.41 -0.69 -3.19
CA VAL A 80 11.73 0.38 -3.92
C VAL A 80 11.33 -0.10 -5.30
N TYR A 81 10.03 -0.14 -5.53
CA TYR A 81 9.44 -0.47 -6.81
C TYR A 81 9.50 0.74 -7.75
N PRO A 82 10.05 0.61 -8.97
CA PRO A 82 10.24 1.72 -9.88
C PRO A 82 8.90 2.22 -10.43
N ARG A 83 8.80 3.53 -10.67
CA ARG A 83 7.61 4.16 -11.26
C ARG A 83 7.99 5.11 -12.37
N ARG A 84 7.25 5.05 -13.48
CA ARG A 84 7.52 5.89 -14.66
C ARG A 84 7.40 7.37 -14.29
N GLY A 85 8.38 8.16 -14.74
CA GLY A 85 8.37 9.61 -14.58
C GLY A 85 8.72 10.10 -13.16
N ILE A 86 9.16 9.21 -12.28
CA ILE A 86 9.65 9.58 -10.94
C ILE A 86 11.17 9.63 -10.97
N ASP A 87 11.71 10.82 -10.68
CA ASP A 87 13.14 10.99 -10.43
C ASP A 87 13.42 10.78 -8.93
N VAL A 88 14.40 9.92 -8.63
CA VAL A 88 14.83 9.58 -7.27
C VAL A 88 16.26 10.05 -7.00
N SER A 89 16.83 10.88 -7.88
CA SER A 89 18.22 11.36 -7.81
C SER A 89 18.57 12.07 -6.50
N GLU A 90 17.61 12.81 -5.92
CA GLU A 90 17.77 13.55 -4.67
C GLU A 90 17.28 12.78 -3.42
N ALA A 91 16.77 11.56 -3.58
CA ALA A 91 16.18 10.82 -2.47
C ALA A 91 17.24 10.17 -1.55
N ASP A 92 16.89 9.94 -0.27
CA ASP A 92 17.74 9.16 0.62
C ASP A 92 17.73 7.68 0.23
N LEU A 93 18.91 7.18 -0.17
CA LEU A 93 19.12 5.80 -0.59
C LEU A 93 19.76 4.94 0.52
N THR A 94 19.82 5.41 1.76
CA THR A 94 20.42 4.67 2.88
C THR A 94 19.65 3.37 3.09
N ASN A 95 20.30 2.19 3.02
CA ASN A 95 19.64 0.89 3.16
C ASN A 95 18.48 0.67 2.14
N CYS A 96 18.62 1.25 0.95
CA CYS A 96 17.62 1.17 -0.12
C CYS A 96 18.07 0.22 -1.23
N ARG A 97 17.17 -0.62 -1.70
CA ARG A 97 17.36 -1.50 -2.87
C ARG A 97 16.30 -1.17 -3.91
N MET A 98 16.74 -0.59 -5.03
CA MET A 98 15.88 -0.44 -6.21
C MET A 98 15.60 -1.82 -6.80
N LEU A 99 14.33 -2.15 -7.01
CA LEU A 99 13.91 -3.41 -7.61
C LEU A 99 13.93 -3.29 -9.14
N ASP A 100 14.47 -4.32 -9.80
CA ASP A 100 14.24 -4.53 -11.23
C ASP A 100 12.94 -5.32 -11.39
N ALA A 101 11.85 -4.59 -11.65
CA ALA A 101 10.52 -5.15 -11.77
C ALA A 101 9.77 -4.53 -12.95
N PRO A 102 8.88 -5.29 -13.62
CA PRO A 102 8.08 -4.76 -14.74
C PRO A 102 7.28 -3.55 -14.29
N LEU A 103 7.29 -2.47 -15.08
CA LEU A 103 6.52 -1.26 -14.80
C LEU A 103 5.04 -1.49 -15.05
N ILE A 104 4.22 -1.32 -14.01
CA ILE A 104 2.77 -1.39 -14.09
C ILE A 104 2.21 0.03 -13.89
N ASP A 105 1.64 0.59 -14.96
CA ASP A 105 1.07 1.95 -14.95
C ASP A 105 -0.41 1.93 -14.55
N ILE A 106 -0.67 1.53 -13.30
CA ILE A 106 -2.02 1.46 -12.71
C ILE A 106 -1.99 2.21 -11.38
N SER A 107 -3.05 2.95 -11.07
CA SER A 107 -3.21 3.58 -9.76
C SER A 107 -4.63 3.51 -9.23
N SER A 108 -4.79 3.50 -7.92
CA SER A 108 -6.10 3.54 -7.28
C SER A 108 -6.90 4.80 -7.65
N THR A 109 -6.23 5.94 -7.87
CA THR A 109 -6.89 7.17 -8.34
C THR A 109 -7.45 7.00 -9.75
N MET A 110 -6.68 6.42 -10.67
CA MET A 110 -7.15 6.08 -12.02
C MET A 110 -8.36 5.15 -11.96
N ILE A 111 -8.29 4.06 -11.18
CA ILE A 111 -9.38 3.07 -11.06
C ILE A 111 -10.65 3.72 -10.50
N ARG A 112 -10.55 4.49 -9.41
CA ARG A 112 -11.72 5.18 -8.82
C ARG A 112 -12.36 6.16 -9.80
N ASN A 113 -11.56 6.96 -10.51
CA ASN A 113 -12.08 7.91 -11.49
C ASN A 113 -12.75 7.19 -12.67
N ALA A 114 -12.19 6.08 -13.13
CA ALA A 114 -12.79 5.26 -14.18
C ALA A 114 -14.12 4.64 -13.75
N LEU A 115 -14.19 4.11 -12.53
CA LEU A 115 -15.43 3.57 -11.94
C LEU A 115 -16.52 4.65 -11.84
N LEU A 116 -16.18 5.83 -11.31
CA LEU A 116 -17.11 6.96 -11.20
C LEU A 116 -17.60 7.47 -12.57
N ALA A 117 -16.77 7.33 -13.60
CA ALA A 117 -17.12 7.65 -14.99
C ALA A 117 -17.87 6.50 -15.70
N GLY A 118 -18.26 5.44 -15.01
CA GLY A 118 -18.96 4.28 -15.59
C GLY A 118 -18.11 3.45 -16.56
N LYS A 119 -16.78 3.58 -16.51
CA LYS A 119 -15.86 2.81 -17.37
C LYS A 119 -15.62 1.42 -16.81
N ASP A 120 -15.36 0.49 -17.71
CA ASP A 120 -14.99 -0.88 -17.37
C ASP A 120 -13.53 -0.95 -16.87
N VAL A 121 -13.35 -1.48 -15.66
CA VAL A 121 -12.03 -1.66 -15.01
C VAL A 121 -11.72 -3.13 -14.71
N ARG A 122 -12.41 -4.08 -15.35
CA ARG A 122 -12.37 -5.51 -14.98
C ARG A 122 -10.96 -6.11 -14.93
N PHE A 123 -10.04 -5.61 -15.76
CA PHE A 123 -8.66 -6.10 -15.86
C PHE A 123 -7.69 -5.40 -14.90
N TYR A 124 -8.15 -4.36 -14.19
CA TYR A 124 -7.37 -3.63 -13.19
C TYR A 124 -7.67 -4.08 -11.75
N LEU A 125 -8.60 -5.01 -11.57
CA LEU A 125 -9.02 -5.52 -10.27
C LEU A 125 -9.02 -7.05 -10.25
N PRO A 126 -8.57 -7.66 -9.14
CA PRO A 126 -8.81 -9.09 -8.89
C PRO A 126 -10.30 -9.41 -9.02
N SER A 127 -10.59 -10.54 -9.66
CA SER A 127 -11.97 -10.93 -9.99
C SER A 127 -12.84 -11.10 -8.74
N GLU A 128 -12.20 -11.52 -7.65
CA GLU A 128 -12.75 -11.86 -6.35
C GLU A 128 -13.40 -10.65 -5.67
N ILE A 129 -12.86 -9.45 -5.90
CA ILE A 129 -13.33 -8.21 -5.25
C ILE A 129 -14.12 -7.29 -6.17
N ARG A 130 -14.27 -7.64 -7.45
CA ARG A 130 -14.83 -6.74 -8.45
C ARG A 130 -16.24 -6.27 -8.10
N GLU A 131 -17.11 -7.19 -7.73
CA GLU A 131 -18.49 -6.87 -7.35
C GLU A 131 -18.55 -6.03 -6.08
N ASP A 132 -17.72 -6.36 -5.09
CA ASP A 132 -17.67 -5.64 -3.81
C ASP A 132 -17.22 -4.18 -4.04
N VAL A 133 -16.18 -3.98 -4.86
CA VAL A 133 -15.72 -2.64 -5.26
C VAL A 133 -16.82 -1.90 -6.03
N LEU A 134 -17.46 -2.54 -7.01
CA LEU A 134 -18.53 -1.91 -7.80
C LEU A 134 -19.69 -1.45 -6.91
N ARG A 135 -20.10 -2.22 -5.90
CA ARG A 135 -21.17 -1.81 -4.97
C ARG A 135 -20.87 -0.50 -4.22
N HIS A 136 -19.60 -0.14 -4.05
CA HIS A 136 -19.20 1.09 -3.37
C HIS A 136 -18.94 2.29 -4.31
N TYR A 137 -18.80 2.05 -5.61
CA TYR A 137 -18.49 3.08 -6.60
C TYR A 137 -19.54 3.21 -7.72
N ALA A 138 -20.61 2.42 -7.68
CA ALA A 138 -21.69 2.46 -8.66
C ALA A 138 -22.39 3.83 -8.65
N PRO A 139 -22.68 4.42 -9.82
CA PRO A 139 -23.47 5.65 -9.90
C PRO A 139 -24.83 5.45 -9.21
N GLY A 140 -25.12 6.24 -8.18
CA GLY A 140 -26.35 6.14 -7.39
C GLY A 140 -26.28 5.25 -6.15
N SER A 141 -25.11 4.70 -5.79
CA SER A 141 -24.92 4.05 -4.49
C SER A 141 -24.86 5.13 -3.39
N SER A 142 -26.02 5.48 -2.85
CA SER A 142 -26.15 6.20 -1.58
C SER A 142 -25.69 5.30 -0.44
N LEU A 143 -24.38 5.15 -0.29
CA LEU A 143 -23.74 4.71 0.96
C LEU A 143 -22.80 5.82 1.42
N THR A 144 -23.37 7.02 1.54
CA THR A 144 -22.92 8.04 2.48
C THR A 144 -23.15 7.48 3.89
N THR A 145 -22.08 7.02 4.54
CA THR A 145 -21.92 7.19 5.99
C THR A 145 -21.81 8.67 6.32
#